data_AF-A0A1B6FL76-F1
#
_entry.id   AF-A0A1B6FL76-F1
#
_cell.length_a   1.000
_cell.length_b   1.000
_cell.length_c   1.000
_cell.angle_alpha   90.00
_cell.angle_beta   90.00
_cell.angle_gamma   90.00
#
_symmetry.space_group_name_H-M   'P 1'
#
loop_
_entity.id
_entity.type
_entity.pdbx_description
1 polymer ?
#
loop_
_entity_poly.entity_id
_entity_poly.type
_entity_poly.pdbx_seq_one_letter_code
_entity_poly.pdbx_strand_id
1 'polypeptide(L)'
;VCESMKQQLILLVEWAKFIPAFHELALEDQVALLRAHAGEHLILGLSRRSMHLKDALLLCNDRIIMKNCPPDYNIQPDLDINRIGARIMDELVASMTELEIDETEFSCLKAIIFFDPGVKGLTNARKIKDLRNSIQKNLE
;
A
#
# COMPACT_ATOMS: atom_id res chain seq x y z
N VAL A 1 15.72 -0.74 -1.58
CA VAL A 1 14.46 -0.87 -0.81
C VAL A 1 14.11 0.42 -0.08
N CYS A 2 14.94 0.94 0.83
CA CYS A 2 14.62 2.16 1.59
C CYS A 2 14.23 3.37 0.73
N GLU A 3 14.97 3.66 -0.36
CA GLU A 3 14.62 4.77 -1.26
C GLU A 3 13.25 4.56 -1.94
N SER A 4 12.95 3.33 -2.37
CA SER A 4 11.63 3.00 -2.90
C SER A 4 10.53 3.16 -1.87
N MET A 5 10.78 2.86 -0.59
CA MET A 5 9.79 3.07 0.47
C MET A 5 9.51 4.55 0.66
N LYS A 6 10.56 5.38 0.70
CA LYS A 6 10.43 6.83 0.79
C LYS A 6 9.60 7.40 -0.36
N GLN A 7 9.90 7.01 -1.61
CA GLN A 7 9.14 7.45 -2.79
C GLN A 7 7.66 7.05 -2.69
N GLN A 8 7.38 5.80 -2.29
CA GLN A 8 6.00 5.31 -2.13
C GLN A 8 5.23 6.09 -1.05
N LEU A 9 5.88 6.46 0.06
CA LEU A 9 5.25 7.27 1.10
C LEU A 9 4.96 8.70 0.64
N ILE A 10 5.80 9.28 -0.22
CA ILE A 10 5.53 10.58 -0.86
C ILE A 10 4.28 10.46 -1.75
N LEU A 11 4.19 9.42 -2.58
CA LEU A 11 3.02 9.16 -3.41
C LEU A 11 1.74 8.92 -2.59
N LEU A 12 1.85 8.35 -1.39
CA LEU A 12 0.72 8.22 -0.46
C LEU A 12 0.23 9.60 0.00
N VAL A 13 1.14 10.50 0.38
CA VAL A 13 0.81 11.87 0.77
C VAL A 13 0.17 12.63 -0.38
N GLU A 14 0.72 12.52 -1.59
CA GLU A 14 0.16 13.16 -2.78
C GLU A 14 -1.24 12.65 -3.11
N TRP A 15 -1.43 11.34 -3.08
CA TRP A 15 -2.74 10.73 -3.25
C TRP A 15 -3.76 11.23 -2.23
N ALA A 16 -3.41 11.31 -0.94
CA ALA A 16 -4.33 11.80 0.09
C ALA A 16 -4.75 13.26 -0.15
N LYS A 17 -3.85 14.09 -0.69
CA LYS A 17 -4.13 15.47 -1.11
C LYS A 17 -5.05 15.58 -2.33
N PHE A 18 -5.41 14.50 -3.00
CA PHE A 18 -6.46 14.53 -4.03
C PHE A 18 -7.85 14.21 -3.47
N ILE A 19 -7.98 13.82 -2.19
CA ILE A 19 -9.26 13.45 -1.59
C ILE A 19 -9.87 14.68 -0.90
N PRO A 20 -10.99 15.24 -1.37
CA PRO A 20 -11.59 16.43 -0.76
C PRO A 20 -11.92 16.22 0.73
N ALA A 21 -12.52 15.08 1.07
CA ALA A 21 -12.89 14.73 2.44
C ALA A 21 -11.69 14.67 3.41
N PHE A 22 -10.47 14.40 2.91
CA PHE A 22 -9.25 14.41 3.73
C PHE A 22 -8.89 15.83 4.19
N HIS A 23 -9.10 16.85 3.35
CA HIS A 23 -8.81 18.25 3.68
C HIS A 23 -9.79 18.82 4.72
N GLU A 24 -10.97 18.21 4.85
CA GLU A 24 -11.97 18.58 5.86
C GLU A 24 -11.71 17.95 7.24
N LEU A 25 -10.65 17.17 7.39
CA LEU A 25 -10.24 16.61 8.67
C LEU A 25 -9.35 17.60 9.42
N ALA A 26 -9.35 17.52 10.75
CA ALA A 26 -8.39 18.24 11.58
C ALA A 26 -6.96 17.86 11.17
N LEU A 27 -6.02 18.80 11.26
CA LEU A 27 -4.63 18.56 10.84
C LEU A 27 -4.01 17.39 11.61
N GLU A 28 -4.36 17.25 12.89
CA GLU A 28 -3.95 16.16 13.77
C GLU A 28 -4.42 14.81 13.23
N ASP A 29 -5.68 14.73 12.78
CA ASP A 29 -6.26 13.52 12.18
C ASP A 29 -5.59 13.21 10.84
N GLN A 30 -5.34 14.22 10.00
CA GLN A 30 -4.64 14.05 8.73
C GLN A 30 -3.24 13.44 8.95
N VAL A 31 -2.49 13.98 9.91
CA VAL A 31 -1.15 13.49 10.27
C VAL A 31 -1.21 12.10 10.87
N ALA A 32 -2.20 11.81 11.72
CA ALA A 32 -2.38 10.50 12.34
C ALA A 32 -2.65 9.42 11.27
N LEU A 33 -3.56 9.68 10.33
CA LEU A 33 -3.88 8.76 9.23
C LEU A 33 -2.70 8.54 8.29
N LEU A 34 -1.96 9.61 7.93
CA LEU A 34 -0.76 9.49 7.08
C LEU A 34 0.38 8.68 7.72
N ARG A 35 0.46 8.67 9.05
CA ARG A 35 1.43 7.87 9.81
C ARG A 35 0.97 6.44 10.05
N ALA A 36 -0.34 6.23 10.10
CA ALA A 36 -0.92 4.92 10.27
C ALA A 36 -0.69 4.06 9.02
N HIS A 37 -0.59 2.74 9.24
CA HIS A 37 -0.61 1.74 8.17
C HIS A 37 0.41 1.94 7.04
N ALA A 38 1.56 2.55 7.36
CA ALA A 38 2.60 2.83 6.37
C ALA A 38 3.12 1.54 5.71
N GLY A 39 3.30 0.47 6.49
CA GLY A 39 3.76 -0.82 5.97
C GLY A 39 2.75 -1.45 4.99
N GLU A 40 1.48 -1.38 5.34
CA GLU A 40 0.35 -1.87 4.55
C GLU A 40 0.25 -1.11 3.23
N HIS A 41 0.39 0.22 3.25
CA HIS A 41 0.41 1.02 2.03
C HIS A 41 1.63 0.76 1.14
N LEU A 42 2.80 0.47 1.75
CA LEU A 42 4.00 0.08 1.01
C LEU A 42 3.79 -1.25 0.29
N ILE A 43 3.27 -2.26 1.00
CA ILE A 43 3.02 -3.59 0.45
C ILE A 43 1.92 -3.55 -0.60
N LEU A 44 0.81 -2.85 -0.34
CA LEU A 44 -0.31 -2.73 -1.28
C LEU A 44 0.13 -2.04 -2.58
N GLY A 45 0.89 -0.94 -2.49
CA GLY A 45 1.43 -0.24 -3.65
C GLY A 45 2.45 -1.07 -4.43
N LEU A 46 3.31 -1.82 -3.73
CA LEU A 46 4.24 -2.76 -4.35
C LEU A 46 3.52 -3.88 -5.10
N SER A 47 2.47 -4.42 -4.49
CA SER A 47 1.66 -5.51 -5.07
C SER A 47 0.98 -5.06 -6.36
N ARG A 48 0.28 -3.92 -6.32
CA ARG A 48 -0.37 -3.32 -7.51
C ARG A 48 0.61 -3.08 -8.63
N ARG A 49 1.76 -2.49 -8.34
CA ARG A 49 2.78 -2.20 -9.36
C ARG A 49 3.33 -3.48 -10.01
N SER A 50 3.29 -4.60 -9.30
CA SER A 50 3.92 -5.86 -9.74
C SER A 50 2.95 -6.83 -10.41
N MET A 51 1.64 -6.52 -10.50
CA MET A 51 0.62 -7.42 -11.07
C MET A 51 0.91 -7.90 -12.50
N HIS A 52 1.64 -7.11 -13.28
CA HIS A 52 2.00 -7.44 -14.66
C HIS A 52 3.30 -8.27 -14.78
N LEU A 53 3.97 -8.55 -13.67
CA LEU A 53 5.22 -9.29 -13.63
C LEU A 53 5.01 -10.70 -13.10
N LYS A 54 5.77 -11.65 -13.67
CA LYS A 54 5.80 -13.02 -13.19
C LYS A 54 7.01 -13.23 -12.28
N ASP A 55 6.77 -13.79 -11.09
CA ASP A 55 7.81 -14.14 -10.11
C ASP A 55 8.78 -12.99 -9.77
N ALA A 56 8.28 -11.75 -9.79
CA ALA A 56 9.07 -10.57 -9.53
C ALA A 56 8.25 -9.43 -8.89
N LEU A 57 8.94 -8.57 -8.14
CA LEU A 57 8.40 -7.35 -7.56
C LEU A 57 9.10 -6.11 -8.13
N LEU A 58 8.31 -5.13 -8.58
CA LEU A 58 8.80 -3.85 -9.09
C LEU A 58 8.77 -2.78 -7.99
N LEU A 59 9.95 -2.38 -7.53
CA LEU A 59 10.10 -1.27 -6.60
C LEU A 59 9.80 0.07 -7.30
N CYS A 60 9.49 1.08 -6.50
CA CYS A 60 9.13 2.42 -6.99
C CYS A 60 10.28 3.15 -7.67
N ASN A 61 11.51 2.68 -7.43
CA ASN A 61 12.74 3.21 -8.02
C ASN A 61 13.27 2.31 -9.16
N ASP A 62 12.36 1.63 -9.87
CA ASP A 62 12.61 0.78 -11.04
C ASP A 62 13.54 -0.42 -10.80
N ARG A 63 13.80 -0.77 -9.53
CA ARG A 63 14.53 -1.99 -9.17
C ARG A 63 13.61 -3.19 -9.09
N ILE A 64 14.10 -4.34 -9.53
CA ILE A 64 13.36 -5.60 -9.52
C ILE A 64 13.91 -6.52 -8.44
N ILE A 65 13.01 -7.15 -7.68
CA ILE A 65 13.32 -8.27 -6.77
C ILE A 65 12.72 -9.52 -7.40
N MET A 66 13.55 -10.50 -7.76
CA MET A 66 13.06 -11.79 -8.29
C MET A 66 12.77 -12.77 -7.15
N LYS A 67 11.75 -13.62 -7.32
CA LYS A 67 11.38 -14.66 -6.35
C LYS A 67 12.51 -15.64 -6.07
N ASN A 68 13.23 -16.04 -7.13
CA ASN A 68 14.34 -16.97 -7.08
C ASN A 68 15.58 -16.32 -7.71
N CYS A 69 16.36 -15.56 -6.94
CA CYS A 69 17.68 -15.13 -7.38
C CYS A 69 18.65 -16.32 -7.33
N PRO A 70 19.42 -16.59 -8.41
CA PRO A 70 20.54 -17.52 -8.32
C PRO A 70 21.51 -17.09 -7.22
N PRO A 71 22.12 -18.02 -6.46
CA PRO A 71 23.04 -17.71 -5.37
C PRO A 71 24.34 -17.02 -5.81
N ASP A 72 24.49 -16.72 -7.10
CA ASP A 72 25.74 -16.26 -7.70
C ASP A 72 25.71 -14.74 -7.91
N TYR A 73 25.93 -14.00 -6.82
CA TYR A 73 26.53 -12.67 -6.79
C TYR A 73 27.06 -12.52 -5.35
N ASN A 74 28.22 -11.89 -5.16
CA ASN A 74 28.88 -11.63 -3.86
C ASN A 74 28.08 -10.71 -2.89
N ILE A 75 26.76 -10.81 -2.91
CA ILE A 75 25.79 -10.09 -2.11
C ILE A 75 25.03 -11.20 -1.38
N GLN A 76 25.24 -11.34 -0.08
CA GLN A 76 24.36 -12.19 0.72
C GLN A 76 22.93 -11.70 0.44
N PRO A 77 22.07 -12.53 -0.16
CA PRO A 77 20.69 -12.16 -0.35
C PRO A 77 20.15 -11.91 1.06
N ASP A 78 19.54 -10.76 1.28
CA ASP A 78 18.88 -10.47 2.55
C ASP A 78 17.70 -11.46 2.63
N LEU A 79 17.94 -12.63 3.23
CA LEU A 79 17.08 -13.83 3.16
C LEU A 79 15.65 -13.50 3.60
N ASP A 80 15.52 -12.55 4.52
CA ASP A 80 14.24 -12.04 4.99
C ASP A 80 13.48 -11.26 3.91
N ILE A 81 14.16 -10.44 3.10
CA ILE A 81 13.55 -9.70 1.99
C ILE A 81 13.05 -10.65 0.91
N ASN A 82 13.82 -11.69 0.57
CA ASN A 82 13.38 -12.68 -0.41
C ASN A 82 12.17 -13.48 0.09
N ARG A 83 12.17 -13.90 1.36
CA ARG A 83 11.04 -14.63 1.95
C ARG A 83 9.77 -13.78 2.03
N ILE A 84 9.90 -12.51 2.45
CA ILE A 84 8.77 -11.57 2.48
C ILE A 84 8.30 -11.30 1.05
N GLY A 85 9.21 -11.07 0.11
CA GLY A 85 8.90 -10.84 -1.29
C GLY A 85 8.13 -11.99 -1.92
N ALA A 86 8.55 -13.24 -1.67
CA ALA A 86 7.85 -14.44 -2.13
C ALA A 86 6.41 -14.49 -1.61
N ARG A 87 6.19 -14.19 -0.33
CA ARG A 87 4.83 -14.13 0.25
C ARG A 87 3.99 -13.03 -0.37
N ILE A 88 4.55 -11.85 -0.61
CA ILE A 88 3.82 -10.77 -1.30
C ILE A 88 3.41 -11.20 -2.71
N MET A 89 4.29 -11.88 -3.44
CA MET A 89 3.98 -12.40 -4.78
C MET A 89 2.86 -13.44 -4.73
N ASP A 90 2.94 -14.39 -3.81
CA ASP A 90 2.03 -15.54 -3.74
C ASP A 90 0.66 -15.20 -3.13
N GLU A 91 0.62 -14.29 -2.14
CA GLU A 91 -0.60 -13.98 -1.39
C GLU A 91 -1.30 -12.72 -1.92
N LEU A 92 -0.57 -11.74 -2.45
CA LEU A 92 -1.14 -10.43 -2.85
C LEU A 92 -1.09 -10.19 -4.34
N VAL A 93 0.08 -10.32 -4.99
CA VAL A 93 0.20 -10.09 -6.43
C VAL A 93 -0.64 -11.11 -7.19
N ALA A 94 -0.54 -12.39 -6.85
CA ALA A 94 -1.35 -13.44 -7.45
C ALA A 94 -2.85 -13.18 -7.28
N SER A 95 -3.30 -12.91 -6.05
CA SER A 95 -4.72 -12.62 -5.75
C SER A 95 -5.24 -11.40 -6.50
N MET A 96 -4.51 -10.28 -6.51
CA MET A 96 -4.94 -9.08 -7.23
C MET A 96 -4.97 -9.30 -8.74
N THR A 97 -4.07 -10.12 -9.28
CA THR A 97 -4.01 -10.45 -10.70
C THR A 97 -5.15 -11.38 -11.11
N GLU A 98 -5.45 -12.40 -10.30
CA GLU A 98 -6.58 -13.33 -10.51
C GLU A 98 -7.93 -12.60 -10.46
N LEU A 99 -8.07 -11.65 -9.55
CA LEU A 99 -9.28 -10.81 -9.42
C LEU A 99 -9.33 -9.66 -10.42
N GLU A 100 -8.30 -9.48 -11.26
CA GLU A 100 -8.21 -8.40 -12.25
C GLU A 100 -8.42 -7.00 -11.65
N ILE A 101 -7.92 -6.76 -10.41
CA ILE A 101 -8.17 -5.53 -9.66
C ILE A 101 -7.83 -4.29 -10.49
N ASP A 102 -8.84 -3.46 -10.70
CA ASP A 102 -8.70 -2.23 -11.48
C ASP A 102 -8.23 -1.04 -10.63
N GLU A 103 -8.05 0.13 -11.28
CA GLU A 103 -7.60 1.35 -10.58
C GLU A 103 -8.62 1.88 -9.56
N THR A 104 -9.92 1.67 -9.80
CA THR A 104 -11.01 2.12 -8.93
C THR A 104 -11.06 1.27 -7.68
N GLU A 105 -11.08 -0.05 -7.83
CA GLU A 105 -11.06 -1.04 -6.75
C GLU A 105 -9.79 -0.89 -5.92
N PHE A 106 -8.63 -0.74 -6.57
CA PHE A 106 -7.37 -0.47 -5.89
C PHE A 106 -7.43 0.82 -5.05
N SER A 107 -8.00 1.89 -5.62
CA SER A 107 -8.18 3.16 -4.89
C SER A 107 -9.11 3.00 -3.69
N CYS A 108 -10.18 2.21 -3.81
CA CYS A 108 -11.07 1.90 -2.71
C CYS A 108 -10.38 1.05 -1.62
N LEU A 109 -9.62 0.00 -1.98
CA LEU A 109 -8.82 -0.78 -1.02
C LEU A 109 -7.84 0.12 -0.26
N LYS A 110 -7.14 0.99 -0.98
CA LYS A 110 -6.23 1.98 -0.40
C LYS A 110 -6.96 2.92 0.56
N ALA A 111 -8.13 3.42 0.17
CA ALA A 111 -8.94 4.31 1.00
C ALA A 111 -9.53 3.61 2.24
N ILE A 112 -9.92 2.34 2.11
CA ILE A 112 -10.35 1.52 3.24
C ILE A 112 -9.21 1.42 4.26
N ILE A 113 -8.00 1.03 3.86
CA ILE A 113 -6.86 0.96 4.78
C ILE A 113 -6.58 2.33 5.40
N PHE A 114 -6.57 3.39 4.58
CA PHE A 114 -6.22 4.74 5.00
C PHE A 114 -7.19 5.33 6.04
N PHE A 115 -8.50 5.24 5.82
CA PHE A 115 -9.51 5.79 6.73
C PHE A 115 -9.81 4.83 7.89
N ASP A 116 -8.81 4.53 8.70
CA ASP A 116 -8.95 3.67 9.87
C ASP A 116 -9.42 4.42 11.11
N PRO A 117 -10.65 4.20 11.62
CA PRO A 117 -11.11 4.83 12.85
C PRO A 117 -10.41 4.30 14.11
N GLY A 118 -9.64 3.20 14.01
CA GLY A 118 -8.86 2.64 15.11
C GLY A 118 -7.52 3.35 15.39
N VAL A 119 -7.13 4.33 14.56
CA VAL A 119 -5.86 5.04 14.71
C VAL A 119 -5.83 5.84 16.03
N LYS A 120 -4.75 5.64 16.79
CA LYS A 120 -4.54 6.35 18.06
C LYS A 120 -4.31 7.84 17.80
N GLY A 121 -4.96 8.69 18.60
CA GLY A 121 -4.81 10.14 18.53
C GLY A 121 -5.79 10.83 17.58
N LEU A 122 -6.74 10.10 16.97
CA LEU A 122 -7.84 10.72 16.23
C LEU A 122 -8.74 11.53 17.17
N THR A 123 -9.03 12.76 16.76
CA THR A 123 -9.97 13.66 17.41
C THR A 123 -11.43 13.30 17.08
N ASN A 124 -11.69 12.77 15.87
CA ASN A 124 -13.04 12.36 15.46
C ASN A 124 -13.05 11.01 14.71
N ALA A 125 -12.85 9.92 15.46
CA ALA A 125 -12.91 8.55 14.91
C ALA A 125 -14.26 8.21 14.23
N ARG A 126 -15.37 8.84 14.65
CA ARG A 126 -16.69 8.62 14.03
C ARG A 126 -16.72 9.12 12.58
N LYS A 127 -16.22 10.35 12.33
CA LYS A 127 -16.11 10.90 10.97
C LYS A 127 -15.26 10.00 10.07
N ILE A 128 -14.14 9.47 10.58
CA ILE A 128 -13.29 8.54 9.82
C ILE A 128 -14.02 7.24 9.49
N LYS A 129 -14.77 6.68 10.45
CA LYS A 129 -15.60 5.49 10.23
C LYS A 129 -16.66 5.73 9.16
N ASP A 130 -17.32 6.89 9.19
CA ASP A 130 -18.37 7.23 8.23
C ASP A 130 -17.80 7.36 6.81
N LEU A 131 -16.61 7.96 6.66
CA LEU A 131 -15.87 8.00 5.39
C LEU A 131 -15.55 6.59 4.87
N ARG A 132 -14.98 5.72 5.71
CA ARG A 132 -14.68 4.32 5.35
C ARG A 132 -15.93 3.56 4.92
N ASN A 133 -17.04 3.70 5.67
CA ASN A 133 -18.30 3.04 5.34
C ASN A 133 -18.87 3.50 3.99
N SER A 134 -18.72 4.78 3.65
CA SER A 134 -19.17 5.32 2.36
C SER A 134 -18.41 4.65 1.20
N ILE A 135 -17.10 4.45 1.35
CA ILE A 135 -16.27 3.76 0.36
C ILE A 135 -16.69 2.30 0.21
N GLN A 136 -16.94 1.59 1.33
CA GLN A 136 -17.35 0.18 1.31
C GLN A 136 -18.70 -0.02 0.61
N LYS A 137 -19.66 0.88 0.84
CA LYS A 137 -20.96 0.83 0.15
C LYS A 137 -20.87 1.06 -1.35
N ASN A 138 -19.82 1.73 -1.83
CA ASN A 138 -19.60 1.93 -3.27
C ASN A 138 -18.91 0.73 -3.94
N LEU A 139 -18.39 -0.22 -3.15
CA LEU A 139 -17.82 -1.49 -3.62
C LEU A 139 -18.85 -2.64 -3.64
N GLU A 140 -19.97 -2.50 -2.93
CA GLU A 140 -21.10 -3.45 -2.90
C GLU A 140 -22.08 -3.19 -4.05
#